data_AF-A0A3D4JKV9-F1
#
_entry.id   AF-A0A3D4JKV9-F1
#
_cell.length_a   1.000
_cell.length_b   1.000
_cell.length_c   1.000
_cell.angle_alpha   90.00
_cell.angle_beta   90.00
_cell.angle_gamma   90.00
#
_symmetry.space_group_name_H-M   'P 1'
#
loop_
_entity.id
_entity.type
_entity.pdbx_description
1 polymer ?
#
loop_
_entity_poly.entity_id
_entity_poly.type
_entity_poly.pdbx_seq_one_letter_code
_entity_poly.pdbx_strand_id
1 'polypeptide(L)'
;KLKIAELKKKSELADMEFEYYDEDKEELDGKITDLALKSKYYELCGLEKQIGILQANVVYLKKYAEVEAVKLENRQSTETDCKLAQINLQMAENELSAAEKSVQNKTREISDFLNQYKDIEHFSVKCELPQSITYRKFDPEKLYKKFSEKNFELDKQRRSMEYDEDYLEEIKSIYGKDSDTYKSYRNSYEIEKLNFEIKENEYKSQITEMVSNYQQTYAEYLSNREYNSVLADKLDILKTAYDTGNMSELDYLKQYAELSEEMNKANNALAQADLLYDKLCLIEDGEDAVINNN
;
A
#
# COMPACT_ATOMS: atom_id res chain seq x y z
N LYS A 1 20.38 23.30 42.86
CA LYS A 1 21.13 23.93 41.73
C LYS A 1 22.08 22.96 41.03
N LEU A 2 22.99 22.27 41.74
CA LEU A 2 23.86 21.23 41.13
C LEU A 2 23.04 20.02 40.59
N LYS A 3 22.05 19.56 41.35
CA LYS A 3 21.14 18.47 40.97
C LYS A 3 20.23 18.78 39.75
N ILE A 4 19.81 20.04 39.60
CA ILE A 4 19.09 20.56 38.42
C ILE A 4 19.96 20.44 37.16
N ALA A 5 21.24 20.82 37.26
CA ALA A 5 22.16 20.72 36.13
C ALA A 5 22.50 19.25 35.79
N GLU A 6 22.57 18.36 36.77
CA GLU A 6 22.73 16.92 36.52
C GLU A 6 21.52 16.28 35.85
N LEU A 7 20.29 16.59 36.29
CA LEU A 7 19.07 16.07 35.68
C LEU A 7 18.89 16.58 34.25
N LYS A 8 19.12 17.88 34.02
CA LYS A 8 19.11 18.46 32.67
C LYS A 8 20.15 17.81 31.77
N LYS A 9 21.36 17.57 32.28
CA LYS A 9 22.41 16.88 31.54
C LYS A 9 22.09 15.40 31.28
N LYS A 10 21.34 14.73 32.17
CA LYS A 10 20.86 13.35 31.98
C LYS A 10 19.76 13.26 30.94
N SER A 11 18.82 14.21 30.90
CA SER A 11 17.85 14.36 29.82
C SER A 11 18.57 14.58 28.48
N GLU A 12 19.50 15.55 28.42
CA GLU A 12 20.33 15.81 27.22
C GLU A 12 21.22 14.61 26.82
N LEU A 13 21.70 13.80 27.77
CA LEU A 13 22.48 12.59 27.51
C LEU A 13 21.62 11.40 27.08
N ALA A 14 20.40 11.26 27.60
CA ALA A 14 19.44 10.28 27.13
C ALA A 14 19.06 10.54 25.66
N ASP A 15 19.06 11.80 25.23
CA ASP A 15 18.91 12.12 23.81
C ASP A 15 20.12 11.73 22.94
N MET A 16 21.34 11.70 23.50
CA MET A 16 22.60 11.39 22.79
C MET A 16 23.02 9.91 22.86
N GLU A 17 22.83 9.20 23.98
CA GLU A 17 23.21 7.77 24.11
C GLU A 17 22.40 6.86 23.17
N PHE A 18 21.26 7.34 22.66
CA PHE A 18 20.40 6.64 21.72
C PHE A 18 20.83 6.78 20.24
N GLU A 19 21.85 7.59 19.90
CA GLU A 19 22.39 7.68 18.53
C GLU A 19 23.22 6.44 18.11
N TYR A 20 23.48 5.47 19.01
CA TYR A 20 24.35 4.29 18.77
C TYR A 20 23.59 2.95 18.58
N TYR A 21 22.59 2.89 17.70
CA TYR A 21 21.92 1.64 17.28
C TYR A 21 22.18 1.35 15.80
N ASP A 22 23.38 0.83 15.48
CA ASP A 22 23.76 0.58 14.08
C ASP A 22 23.23 -0.78 13.55
N GLU A 23 23.22 -1.87 14.34
CA GLU A 23 22.87 -3.22 13.83
C GLU A 23 21.34 -3.45 13.68
N ASP A 24 20.53 -3.09 14.68
CA ASP A 24 19.06 -3.25 14.62
C ASP A 24 18.43 -2.36 13.53
N LYS A 25 19.08 -1.24 13.22
CA LYS A 25 18.65 -0.29 12.18
C LYS A 25 18.93 -0.78 10.78
N GLU A 26 20.05 -1.48 10.54
CA GLU A 26 20.36 -2.07 9.24
C GLU A 26 19.39 -3.20 8.87
N GLU A 27 19.04 -4.09 9.81
CA GLU A 27 18.04 -5.15 9.56
C GLU A 27 16.67 -4.55 9.24
N LEU A 28 16.31 -3.50 9.96
CA LEU A 28 15.06 -2.78 9.77
C LEU A 28 15.00 -2.05 8.42
N ASP A 29 16.01 -1.28 8.08
CA ASP A 29 16.11 -0.58 6.79
C ASP A 29 16.01 -1.60 5.64
N GLY A 30 16.58 -2.80 5.82
CA GLY A 30 16.40 -3.93 4.92
C GLY A 30 14.94 -4.36 4.73
N LYS A 31 14.19 -4.57 5.82
CA LYS A 31 12.76 -4.94 5.77
C LYS A 31 11.87 -3.87 5.12
N ILE A 32 12.14 -2.59 5.41
CA ILE A 32 11.42 -1.47 4.80
C ILE A 32 11.72 -1.40 3.30
N THR A 33 12.97 -1.62 2.92
CA THR A 33 13.40 -1.64 1.52
C THR A 33 12.77 -2.82 0.77
N ASP A 34 12.72 -4.01 1.38
CA ASP A 34 12.03 -5.19 0.83
C ASP A 34 10.54 -4.89 0.61
N LEU A 35 9.85 -4.28 1.57
CA LEU A 35 8.44 -3.90 1.43
C LEU A 35 8.23 -2.86 0.32
N ALA A 36 9.09 -1.85 0.22
CA ALA A 36 9.02 -0.84 -0.83
C ALA A 36 9.22 -1.47 -2.21
N LEU A 37 10.18 -2.39 -2.34
CA LEU A 37 10.42 -3.13 -3.57
C LEU A 37 9.23 -4.02 -3.94
N LYS A 38 8.66 -4.74 -2.96
CA LYS A 38 7.45 -5.56 -3.14
C LYS A 38 6.27 -4.73 -3.64
N SER A 39 6.04 -3.54 -3.09
CA SER A 39 4.99 -2.62 -3.55
C SER A 39 5.16 -2.25 -5.03
N LYS A 40 6.39 -1.87 -5.43
CA LYS A 40 6.69 -1.52 -6.83
C LYS A 40 6.47 -2.71 -7.78
N TYR A 41 6.82 -3.92 -7.37
CA TYR A 41 6.58 -5.12 -8.17
C TYR A 41 5.08 -5.43 -8.31
N TYR A 42 4.29 -5.23 -7.26
CA TYR A 42 2.84 -5.43 -7.34
C TYR A 42 2.15 -4.42 -8.23
N GLU A 43 2.61 -3.16 -8.21
CA GLU A 43 2.17 -2.15 -9.17
C GLU A 43 2.51 -2.56 -10.61
N LEU A 44 3.73 -3.07 -10.86
CA LEU A 44 4.12 -3.57 -12.17
C LEU A 44 3.23 -4.74 -12.62
N CYS A 45 2.99 -5.72 -11.75
CA CYS A 45 2.08 -6.84 -12.04
C CYS A 45 0.67 -6.36 -12.40
N GLY A 46 0.15 -5.37 -11.67
CA GLY A 46 -1.16 -4.76 -11.94
C GLY A 46 -1.21 -4.09 -13.33
N LEU A 47 -0.17 -3.33 -13.68
CA LEU A 47 -0.05 -2.69 -14.99
C LEU A 47 0.05 -3.70 -16.14
N GLU A 48 0.82 -4.78 -15.98
CA GLU A 48 0.92 -5.84 -16.99
C GLU A 48 -0.42 -6.56 -17.21
N LYS A 49 -1.19 -6.80 -16.14
CA LYS A 49 -2.55 -7.34 -16.27
C LYS A 49 -3.49 -6.35 -16.96
N GLN A 50 -3.38 -5.06 -16.66
CA GLN A 50 -4.16 -4.03 -17.34
C GLN A 50 -3.86 -3.98 -18.84
N ILE A 51 -2.60 -4.13 -19.26
CA ILE A 51 -2.24 -4.27 -20.68
C ILE A 51 -2.98 -5.44 -21.31
N GLY A 52 -3.00 -6.61 -20.68
CA GLY A 52 -3.73 -7.78 -21.20
C GLY A 52 -5.23 -7.52 -21.41
N ILE A 53 -5.87 -6.79 -20.49
CA ILE A 53 -7.29 -6.40 -20.60
C ILE A 53 -7.48 -5.43 -21.77
N LEU A 54 -6.65 -4.39 -21.87
CA LEU A 54 -6.71 -3.40 -22.95
C LEU A 54 -6.44 -4.04 -24.31
N GLN A 55 -5.52 -5.00 -24.40
CA GLN A 55 -5.28 -5.79 -25.60
C GLN A 55 -6.53 -6.58 -26.01
N ALA A 56 -7.21 -7.24 -25.08
CA ALA A 56 -8.46 -7.96 -25.37
C ALA A 56 -9.55 -7.00 -25.89
N ASN A 57 -9.68 -5.82 -25.28
CA ASN A 57 -10.65 -4.79 -25.71
C ASN A 57 -10.33 -4.25 -27.11
N VAL A 58 -9.05 -3.99 -27.43
CA VAL A 58 -8.62 -3.57 -28.77
C VAL A 58 -8.96 -4.63 -29.81
N VAL A 59 -8.72 -5.92 -29.52
CA VAL A 59 -9.08 -7.02 -30.42
C VAL A 59 -10.60 -7.05 -30.69
N TYR A 60 -11.41 -6.90 -29.65
CA TYR A 60 -12.87 -6.78 -29.79
C TYR A 60 -13.27 -5.58 -30.65
N LEU A 61 -12.78 -4.37 -30.33
CA LEU A 61 -13.17 -3.14 -31.03
C LEU A 61 -12.72 -3.14 -32.48
N LYS A 62 -11.58 -3.77 -32.79
CA LYS A 62 -11.13 -3.98 -34.15
C LYS A 62 -12.13 -4.84 -34.92
N LYS A 63 -12.55 -5.98 -34.36
CA LYS A 63 -13.58 -6.83 -34.97
C LYS A 63 -14.91 -6.10 -35.13
N TYR A 64 -15.28 -5.28 -34.14
CA TYR A 64 -16.50 -4.47 -34.19
C TYR A 64 -16.48 -3.48 -35.36
N ALA A 65 -15.37 -2.75 -35.54
CA ALA A 65 -15.21 -1.83 -36.66
C ALA A 65 -15.24 -2.53 -38.03
N GLU A 66 -14.64 -3.72 -38.14
CA GLU A 66 -14.73 -4.56 -39.35
C GLU A 66 -16.17 -4.96 -39.67
N VAL A 67 -16.93 -5.42 -38.67
CA VAL A 67 -18.34 -5.81 -38.83
C VAL A 67 -19.21 -4.62 -39.23
N GLU A 68 -19.00 -3.44 -38.64
CA GLU A 68 -19.74 -2.23 -39.02
C GLU A 68 -19.44 -1.80 -40.46
N ALA A 69 -18.20 -1.90 -40.92
CA ALA A 69 -17.85 -1.63 -42.32
C ALA A 69 -18.59 -2.56 -43.28
N VAL A 70 -18.66 -3.87 -42.98
CA VAL A 70 -19.42 -4.84 -43.78
C VAL A 70 -20.93 -4.55 -43.76
N LYS A 71 -21.48 -4.13 -42.61
CA LYS A 71 -22.89 -3.72 -42.53
C LYS A 71 -23.17 -2.48 -43.37
N LEU A 72 -22.25 -1.51 -43.42
CA LEU A 72 -22.38 -0.33 -44.28
C LEU A 72 -22.44 -0.72 -45.75
N GLU A 73 -21.56 -1.62 -46.22
CA GLU A 73 -21.60 -2.15 -47.60
C GLU A 73 -22.96 -2.82 -47.91
N ASN A 74 -23.53 -3.51 -46.93
CA ASN A 74 -24.83 -4.15 -47.02
C ASN A 74 -26.02 -3.22 -46.73
N ARG A 75 -25.79 -1.91 -46.54
CA ARG A 75 -26.82 -0.90 -46.21
C ARG A 75 -27.58 -1.17 -44.92
N GLN A 76 -26.94 -1.87 -43.99
CA GLN A 76 -27.42 -2.20 -42.65
C GLN A 76 -26.80 -1.32 -41.55
N SER A 77 -25.90 -0.41 -41.92
CA SER A 77 -25.24 0.55 -41.02
C SER A 77 -25.02 1.88 -41.75
N THR A 78 -24.66 2.93 -41.01
CA THR A 78 -24.40 4.28 -41.55
C THR A 78 -22.91 4.64 -41.53
N GLU A 79 -22.51 5.61 -42.34
CA GLU A 79 -21.13 6.15 -42.28
C GLU A 79 -20.78 6.70 -40.90
N THR A 80 -21.77 7.25 -40.18
CA THR A 80 -21.59 7.76 -38.82
C THR A 80 -21.26 6.63 -37.85
N ASP A 81 -21.93 5.48 -37.97
CA ASP A 81 -21.69 4.31 -37.12
C ASP A 81 -20.29 3.72 -37.35
N CYS A 82 -19.85 3.63 -38.61
CA CYS A 82 -18.48 3.21 -38.93
C CYS A 82 -17.43 4.18 -38.36
N LYS A 83 -17.66 5.50 -38.48
CA LYS A 83 -16.76 6.51 -37.90
C LYS A 83 -16.70 6.40 -36.38
N LEU A 84 -17.84 6.18 -35.72
CA LEU A 84 -17.90 5.99 -34.27
C LEU A 84 -17.12 4.74 -33.85
N ALA A 85 -17.27 3.62 -34.56
CA ALA A 85 -16.52 2.40 -34.30
C ALA A 85 -15.00 2.60 -34.44
N GLN A 86 -14.56 3.34 -35.46
CA GLN A 86 -13.15 3.69 -35.67
C GLN A 86 -12.61 4.62 -34.57
N ILE A 87 -13.39 5.60 -34.12
CA ILE A 87 -13.00 6.48 -33.01
C ILE A 87 -12.81 5.68 -31.73
N ASN A 88 -13.74 4.77 -31.42
CA ASN A 88 -13.64 3.93 -30.23
C ASN A 88 -12.40 3.02 -30.26
N LEU A 89 -12.10 2.42 -31.43
CA LEU A 89 -10.87 1.65 -31.61
C LEU A 89 -9.62 2.51 -31.38
N GLN A 90 -9.56 3.69 -31.99
CA GLN A 90 -8.41 4.59 -31.84
C GLN A 90 -8.21 5.04 -30.39
N MET A 91 -9.29 5.29 -29.65
CA MET A 91 -9.23 5.61 -28.22
C MET A 91 -8.65 4.44 -27.41
N ALA A 92 -9.11 3.21 -27.64
CA ALA A 92 -8.60 2.03 -26.95
C ALA A 92 -7.12 1.74 -27.27
N GLU A 93 -6.68 1.95 -28.53
CA GLU A 93 -5.28 1.84 -28.92
C GLU A 93 -4.39 2.88 -28.21
N ASN A 94 -4.90 4.11 -28.05
CA ASN A 94 -4.20 5.16 -27.30
C ASN A 94 -4.07 4.82 -25.81
N GLU A 95 -5.13 4.27 -25.20
CA GLU A 95 -5.12 3.80 -23.81
C GLU A 95 -4.13 2.65 -23.61
N LEU A 96 -4.10 1.67 -24.53
CA LEU A 96 -3.13 0.59 -24.53
C LEU A 96 -1.69 1.13 -24.62
N SER A 97 -1.43 2.05 -25.55
CA SER A 97 -0.11 2.68 -25.70
C SER A 97 0.33 3.44 -24.44
N ALA A 98 -0.62 4.10 -23.75
CA ALA A 98 -0.34 4.76 -22.49
C ALA A 98 0.01 3.76 -21.37
N ALA A 99 -0.73 2.65 -21.27
CA ALA A 99 -0.46 1.60 -20.29
C ALA A 99 0.90 0.91 -20.54
N GLU A 100 1.27 0.65 -21.79
CA GLU A 100 2.58 0.11 -22.18
C GLU A 100 3.73 1.03 -21.74
N LYS A 101 3.56 2.35 -21.91
CA LYS A 101 4.54 3.33 -21.40
C LYS A 101 4.61 3.33 -19.88
N SER A 102 3.49 3.17 -19.18
CA SER A 102 3.47 3.06 -17.71
C SER A 102 4.24 1.84 -17.22
N VAL A 103 4.10 0.69 -17.87
CA VAL A 103 4.92 -0.51 -17.59
C VAL A 103 6.41 -0.21 -17.80
N GLN A 104 6.79 0.35 -18.95
CA GLN A 104 8.19 0.69 -19.22
C GLN A 104 8.78 1.65 -18.17
N ASN A 105 8.01 2.66 -17.76
CA ASN A 105 8.40 3.61 -16.72
C ASN A 105 8.57 2.91 -15.36
N LYS A 106 7.63 2.04 -14.97
CA LYS A 106 7.69 1.31 -13.69
C LYS A 106 8.85 0.30 -13.67
N THR A 107 9.11 -0.41 -14.76
CA THR A 107 10.27 -1.29 -14.92
C THR A 107 11.58 -0.52 -14.78
N ARG A 108 11.65 0.68 -15.35
CA ARG A 108 12.81 1.56 -15.19
C ARG A 108 12.95 2.05 -13.75
N GLU A 109 11.86 2.45 -13.10
CA GLU A 109 11.84 2.88 -11.70
C GLU A 109 12.34 1.77 -10.77
N ILE A 110 11.92 0.52 -10.97
CA ILE A 110 12.42 -0.65 -10.24
C ILE A 110 13.92 -0.84 -10.50
N SER A 111 14.35 -0.75 -11.75
CA SER A 111 15.78 -0.89 -12.11
C SER A 111 16.63 0.20 -11.45
N ASP A 112 16.17 1.45 -11.49
CA ASP A 112 16.84 2.60 -10.88
C ASP A 112 16.86 2.48 -9.35
N PHE A 113 15.82 1.91 -8.73
CA PHE A 113 15.78 1.60 -7.29
C PHE A 113 16.82 0.53 -6.93
N LEU A 114 16.86 -0.59 -7.66
CA LEU A 114 17.81 -1.68 -7.40
C LEU A 114 19.27 -1.26 -7.61
N ASN A 115 19.54 -0.39 -8.59
CA ASN A 115 20.88 0.14 -8.86
C ASN A 115 21.46 1.03 -7.75
N GLN A 116 20.63 1.44 -6.77
CA GLN A 116 21.10 2.18 -5.59
C GLN A 116 21.82 1.27 -4.59
N TYR A 117 21.66 -0.05 -4.70
CA TYR A 117 22.19 -1.03 -3.76
C TYR A 117 23.31 -1.85 -4.40
N LYS A 118 24.43 -2.00 -3.69
CA LYS A 118 25.62 -2.70 -4.21
C LYS A 118 25.45 -4.22 -4.26
N ASP A 119 24.67 -4.79 -3.34
CA ASP A 119 24.43 -6.24 -3.22
C ASP A 119 22.94 -6.57 -3.38
N ILE A 120 22.51 -6.68 -4.64
CA ILE A 120 21.12 -6.99 -5.03
C ILE A 120 20.73 -8.43 -4.63
N GLU A 121 21.71 -9.30 -4.34
CA GLU A 121 21.50 -10.69 -3.91
C GLU A 121 20.85 -10.83 -2.52
N HIS A 122 20.78 -9.75 -1.73
CA HIS A 122 20.15 -9.75 -0.41
C HIS A 122 18.65 -9.47 -0.42
N PHE A 123 18.07 -9.05 -1.54
CA PHE A 123 16.63 -8.83 -1.63
C PHE A 123 15.87 -10.17 -1.62
N SER A 124 14.94 -10.31 -0.67
CA SER A 124 14.17 -11.56 -0.49
C SER A 124 12.94 -11.65 -1.40
N VAL A 125 12.59 -10.55 -2.08
CA VAL A 125 11.32 -10.38 -2.78
C VAL A 125 11.29 -11.18 -4.09
N LYS A 126 10.42 -12.20 -4.14
CA LYS A 126 10.05 -12.86 -5.39
C LYS A 126 9.14 -11.92 -6.19
N CYS A 127 9.51 -11.70 -7.46
CA CYS A 127 8.86 -10.75 -8.38
C CYS A 127 7.52 -11.27 -8.94
N GLU A 128 6.67 -11.87 -8.11
CA GLU A 128 5.38 -12.44 -8.52
C GLU A 128 4.33 -12.24 -7.43
N LEU A 129 3.07 -12.04 -7.83
CA LEU A 129 1.96 -12.08 -6.89
C LEU A 129 1.83 -13.49 -6.30
N PRO A 130 1.62 -13.64 -4.99
CA PRO A 130 1.41 -14.94 -4.40
C PRO A 130 0.13 -15.57 -4.96
N GLN A 131 0.13 -16.90 -5.12
CA GLN A 131 -1.06 -17.63 -5.60
C GLN A 131 -2.24 -17.50 -4.63
N SER A 132 -1.95 -17.37 -3.35
CA SER A 132 -2.93 -17.18 -2.30
C SER A 132 -2.29 -16.59 -1.06
N ILE A 133 -3.10 -15.90 -0.26
CA ILE A 133 -2.70 -15.35 1.03
C ILE A 133 -3.54 -15.96 2.15
N THR A 134 -2.93 -16.10 3.33
CA THR A 134 -3.61 -16.59 4.55
C THR A 134 -4.05 -15.43 5.42
N TYR A 135 -5.28 -15.51 5.95
CA TYR A 135 -5.78 -14.53 6.90
C TYR A 135 -5.03 -14.59 8.24
N ARG A 136 -4.64 -13.43 8.75
CA ARG A 136 -4.20 -13.26 10.14
C ARG A 136 -5.10 -12.24 10.83
N LYS A 137 -5.73 -12.64 11.93
CA LYS A 137 -6.51 -11.70 12.74
C LYS A 137 -5.58 -10.79 13.54
N PHE A 138 -5.54 -9.52 13.18
CA PHE A 138 -4.91 -8.47 13.99
C PHE A 138 -5.93 -7.86 14.97
N ASP A 139 -5.49 -7.65 16.20
CA ASP A 139 -6.24 -6.94 17.24
C ASP A 139 -5.61 -5.54 17.35
N PRO A 140 -6.32 -4.46 16.99
CA PRO A 140 -5.75 -3.11 16.95
C PRO A 140 -5.14 -2.66 18.28
N GLU A 141 -5.77 -3.02 19.40
CA GLU A 141 -5.29 -2.61 20.73
C GLU A 141 -4.00 -3.35 21.09
N LYS A 142 -3.94 -4.66 20.84
CA LYS A 142 -2.71 -5.45 21.07
C LYS A 142 -1.59 -5.03 20.12
N LEU A 143 -1.93 -4.70 18.89
CA LEU A 143 -0.99 -4.26 17.88
C LEU A 143 -0.40 -2.90 18.26
N TYR A 144 -1.24 -1.92 18.60
CA TYR A 144 -0.80 -0.63 19.13
C TYR A 144 0.06 -0.79 20.38
N LYS A 145 -0.34 -1.66 21.32
CA LYS A 145 0.45 -1.90 22.53
C LYS A 145 1.86 -2.39 22.20
N LYS A 146 1.99 -3.40 21.33
CA LYS A 146 3.30 -3.90 20.89
C LYS A 146 4.11 -2.85 20.14
N PHE A 147 3.45 -2.12 19.24
CA PHE A 147 4.04 -1.00 18.51
C PHE A 147 4.60 0.04 19.50
N SER A 148 3.79 0.52 20.45
CA SER A 148 4.17 1.53 21.45
C SER A 148 5.26 1.05 22.44
N GLU A 149 5.36 -0.26 22.67
CA GLU A 149 6.43 -0.87 23.49
C GLU A 149 7.76 -0.99 22.73
N LYS A 150 7.71 -1.25 21.42
CA LYS A 150 8.91 -1.44 20.58
C LYS A 150 9.34 -0.19 19.82
N ASN A 151 8.45 0.78 19.64
CA ASN A 151 8.72 1.97 18.86
C ASN A 151 9.72 2.87 19.59
N PHE A 152 10.84 3.07 18.91
CA PHE A 152 11.98 3.81 19.43
C PHE A 152 11.64 5.27 19.79
N GLU A 153 10.97 5.98 18.90
CA GLU A 153 10.66 7.41 19.10
C GLU A 153 9.66 7.63 20.25
N LEU A 154 8.68 6.73 20.39
CA LEU A 154 7.75 6.76 21.51
C LEU A 154 8.44 6.42 22.84
N ASP A 155 9.33 5.43 22.87
CA ASP A 155 10.10 5.12 24.08
C ASP A 155 11.01 6.29 24.48
N LYS A 156 11.71 6.89 23.51
CA LYS A 156 12.56 8.07 23.73
C LYS A 156 11.77 9.23 24.35
N GLN A 157 10.63 9.59 23.76
CA GLN A 157 9.78 10.67 24.27
C GLN A 157 9.21 10.34 25.65
N ARG A 158 8.81 9.09 25.90
CA ARG A 158 8.32 8.64 27.21
C ARG A 158 9.37 8.80 28.31
N ARG A 159 10.61 8.38 28.05
CA ARG A 159 11.73 8.56 28.99
C ARG A 159 12.10 10.02 29.22
N SER A 160 12.08 10.86 28.17
CA SER A 160 12.31 12.30 28.33
C SER A 160 11.31 12.91 29.32
N MET A 161 10.01 12.60 29.14
CA MET A 161 8.97 13.10 30.03
C MET A 161 9.14 12.64 31.47
N GLU A 162 9.60 11.41 31.72
CA GLU A 162 9.91 10.93 33.09
C GLU A 162 11.00 11.79 33.74
N TYR A 163 12.06 12.13 32.99
CA TYR A 163 13.10 13.04 33.48
C TYR A 163 12.60 14.46 33.70
N ASP A 164 11.73 14.95 32.82
CA ASP A 164 11.14 16.29 32.92
C ASP A 164 10.21 16.41 34.14
N GLU A 165 9.48 15.34 34.49
CA GLU A 165 8.66 15.28 35.71
C GLU A 165 9.53 15.35 36.98
N ASP A 166 10.60 14.55 37.04
CA ASP A 166 11.58 14.59 38.14
C ASP A 166 12.23 15.97 38.27
N TYR A 167 12.57 16.58 37.13
CA TYR A 167 13.12 17.93 37.07
C TYR A 167 12.12 18.99 37.57
N LEU A 168 10.85 18.85 37.22
CA LEU A 168 9.77 19.74 37.65
C LEU A 168 9.55 19.68 39.16
N GLU A 169 9.56 18.50 39.77
CA GLU A 169 9.46 18.33 41.23
C GLU A 169 10.68 18.90 41.97
N GLU A 170 11.89 18.80 41.41
CA GLU A 170 13.08 19.44 41.99
C GLU A 170 12.99 20.98 41.91
N ILE A 171 12.49 21.55 40.80
CA ILE A 171 12.22 22.99 40.69
C ILE A 171 11.19 23.44 41.72
N LYS A 172 10.10 22.69 41.88
CA LYS A 172 9.05 22.95 42.86
C LYS A 172 9.60 22.97 44.28
N SER A 173 10.50 22.03 44.61
CA SER A 173 11.15 21.95 45.92
C SER A 173 12.05 23.16 46.22
N ILE A 174 12.68 23.75 45.20
CA ILE A 174 13.64 24.86 45.37
C ILE A 174 12.96 26.22 45.34
N TYR A 175 12.05 26.43 44.39
CA TYR A 175 11.46 27.74 44.11
C TYR A 175 10.04 27.88 44.65
N GLY A 176 9.39 26.78 45.03
CA GLY A 176 8.00 26.76 45.46
C GLY A 176 7.00 26.78 44.30
N LYS A 177 5.83 26.18 44.54
CA LYS A 177 4.75 25.99 43.55
C LYS A 177 4.18 27.30 42.97
N ASP A 178 4.33 28.41 43.69
CA ASP A 178 3.75 29.70 43.30
C ASP A 178 4.74 30.57 42.50
N SER A 179 6.00 30.11 42.37
CA SER A 179 7.04 30.82 41.61
C SER A 179 6.75 30.83 40.11
N ASP A 180 7.08 31.94 39.46
CA ASP A 180 6.94 32.08 38.01
C ASP A 180 7.82 31.08 37.26
N THR A 181 8.99 30.74 37.83
CA THR A 181 9.88 29.70 37.30
C THR A 181 9.17 28.33 37.27
N TYR A 182 8.61 27.87 38.39
CA TYR A 182 7.88 26.61 38.41
C TYR A 182 6.68 26.61 37.46
N LYS A 183 5.89 27.68 37.45
CA LYS A 183 4.72 27.80 36.57
C LYS A 183 5.12 27.73 35.09
N SER A 184 6.22 28.38 34.71
CA SER A 184 6.74 28.34 33.34
C SER A 184 7.13 26.92 32.93
N TYR A 185 7.95 26.23 33.73
CA TYR A 185 8.37 24.87 33.42
C TYR A 185 7.21 23.88 33.42
N ARG A 186 6.27 24.03 34.37
CA ARG A 186 5.05 23.22 34.40
C ARG A 186 4.24 23.39 33.13
N ASN A 187 4.05 24.62 32.65
CA ASN A 187 3.30 24.85 31.43
C ASN A 187 3.97 24.20 30.22
N SER A 188 5.30 24.28 30.09
CA SER A 188 6.03 23.59 29.01
C SER A 188 5.84 22.06 29.08
N TYR A 189 6.02 21.48 30.27
CA TYR A 189 5.83 20.04 30.50
C TYR A 189 4.41 19.57 30.14
N GLU A 190 3.38 20.31 30.57
CA GLU A 190 1.98 19.96 30.25
C GLU A 190 1.69 20.06 28.74
N ILE A 191 2.31 21.01 28.03
CA ILE A 191 2.20 21.11 26.56
C ILE A 191 2.87 19.91 25.88
N GLU A 192 4.08 19.55 26.30
CA GLU A 192 4.82 18.41 25.74
C GLU A 192 4.09 17.09 25.99
N LYS A 193 3.55 16.90 27.20
CA LYS A 193 2.71 15.76 27.55
C LYS A 193 1.46 15.67 26.66
N LEU A 194 0.74 16.77 26.48
CA LEU A 194 -0.42 16.80 25.59
C LEU A 194 -0.05 16.47 24.13
N ASN A 195 1.06 17.00 23.64
CA ASN A 195 1.55 16.69 22.28
C ASN A 195 1.90 15.20 22.13
N PHE A 196 2.51 14.59 23.16
CA PHE A 196 2.79 13.16 23.17
C PHE A 196 1.50 12.33 23.17
N GLU A 197 0.53 12.68 24.01
CA GLU A 197 -0.79 12.01 24.04
C GLU A 197 -1.53 12.12 22.70
N ILE A 198 -1.43 13.26 22.01
CA ILE A 198 -1.98 13.44 20.65
C ILE A 198 -1.29 12.47 19.67
N LYS A 199 0.04 12.42 19.67
CA LYS A 199 0.83 11.53 18.80
C LYS A 199 0.50 10.05 19.03
N GLU A 200 0.38 9.63 20.29
CA GLU A 200 -0.05 8.26 20.65
C GLU A 200 -1.45 7.94 20.11
N ASN A 201 -2.40 8.86 20.23
CA ASN A 201 -3.74 8.70 19.68
C ASN A 201 -3.77 8.66 18.15
N GLU A 202 -2.93 9.45 17.48
CA GLU A 202 -2.77 9.43 16.03
C GLU A 202 -2.27 8.05 15.55
N TYR A 203 -1.21 7.51 16.16
CA TYR A 203 -0.73 6.16 15.84
C TYR A 203 -1.80 5.11 16.09
N LYS A 204 -2.52 5.19 17.23
CA LYS A 204 -3.60 4.26 17.54
C LYS A 204 -4.72 4.29 16.50
N SER A 205 -5.08 5.49 16.03
CA SER A 205 -6.09 5.67 14.97
C SER A 205 -5.62 5.07 13.65
N GLN A 206 -4.39 5.37 13.24
CA GLN A 206 -3.83 4.89 11.97
C GLN A 206 -3.67 3.36 11.94
N ILE A 207 -3.23 2.76 13.05
CA ILE A 207 -3.17 1.30 13.19
C ILE A 207 -4.56 0.68 13.11
N THR A 208 -5.58 1.30 13.74
CA THR A 208 -6.96 0.82 13.68
C THR A 208 -7.53 0.87 12.27
N GLU A 209 -7.27 1.96 11.54
CA GLU A 209 -7.65 2.11 10.14
C GLU A 209 -6.94 1.07 9.26
N MET A 210 -5.64 0.87 9.44
CA MET A 210 -4.87 -0.10 8.66
C MET A 210 -5.35 -1.54 8.87
N VAL A 211 -5.69 -1.92 10.12
CA VAL A 211 -6.31 -3.22 10.41
C VAL A 211 -7.68 -3.35 9.74
N SER A 212 -8.50 -2.28 9.76
CA SER A 212 -9.82 -2.28 9.12
C SER A 212 -9.72 -2.43 7.60
N ASN A 213 -8.78 -1.70 6.98
CA ASN A 213 -8.48 -1.79 5.55
C ASN A 213 -8.01 -3.20 5.19
N TYR A 214 -7.09 -3.79 5.96
CA TYR A 214 -6.66 -5.17 5.74
C TYR A 214 -7.83 -6.16 5.78
N GLN A 215 -8.73 -6.03 6.76
CA GLN A 215 -9.91 -6.89 6.87
C GLN A 215 -10.85 -6.74 5.67
N GLN A 216 -11.11 -5.50 5.25
CA GLN A 216 -11.95 -5.22 4.10
C GLN A 216 -11.35 -5.78 2.82
N THR A 217 -10.10 -5.43 2.51
CA THR A 217 -9.42 -5.88 1.29
C THR A 217 -9.27 -7.40 1.25
N TYR A 218 -9.02 -8.05 2.39
CA TYR A 218 -8.98 -9.51 2.45
C TYR A 218 -10.35 -10.15 2.18
N ALA A 219 -11.45 -9.56 2.69
CA ALA A 219 -12.80 -10.03 2.39
C ALA A 219 -13.15 -9.83 0.90
N GLU A 220 -12.76 -8.70 0.31
CA GLU A 220 -12.89 -8.44 -1.13
C GLU A 220 -12.09 -9.46 -1.96
N TYR A 221 -10.86 -9.78 -1.56
CA TYR A 221 -10.05 -10.82 -2.19
C TYR A 221 -10.77 -12.18 -2.17
N LEU A 222 -11.30 -12.60 -1.02
CA LEU A 222 -12.03 -13.88 -0.92
C LEU A 222 -13.26 -13.90 -1.82
N SER A 223 -14.07 -12.84 -1.79
CA SER A 223 -15.26 -12.72 -2.63
C SER A 223 -14.90 -12.76 -4.12
N ASN A 224 -13.88 -12.01 -4.55
CA ASN A 224 -13.44 -11.98 -5.93
C ASN A 224 -12.82 -13.31 -6.37
N ARG A 225 -12.09 -13.99 -5.48
CA ARG A 225 -11.53 -15.31 -5.77
C ARG A 225 -12.62 -16.36 -5.97
N GLU A 226 -13.65 -16.37 -5.12
CA GLU A 226 -14.81 -17.26 -5.30
C GLU A 226 -15.54 -16.95 -6.60
N TYR A 227 -15.75 -15.66 -6.89
CA TYR A 227 -16.39 -15.22 -8.13
C TYR A 227 -15.57 -15.60 -9.37
N ASN A 228 -14.23 -15.54 -9.30
CA ASN A 228 -13.35 -15.97 -10.39
C ASN A 228 -13.52 -17.45 -10.76
N SER A 229 -13.91 -18.32 -9.82
CA SER A 229 -14.26 -19.71 -10.16
C SER A 229 -15.47 -19.76 -11.09
N VAL A 230 -16.49 -18.95 -10.80
CA VAL A 230 -17.69 -18.84 -11.64
C VAL A 230 -17.37 -18.21 -13.00
N LEU A 231 -16.48 -17.21 -13.02
CA LEU A 231 -16.03 -16.58 -14.26
C LEU A 231 -15.22 -17.54 -15.14
N ALA A 232 -14.41 -18.41 -14.53
CA ALA A 232 -13.67 -19.45 -15.25
C ALA A 232 -14.63 -20.45 -15.92
N ASP A 233 -15.67 -20.91 -15.21
CA ASP A 233 -16.70 -21.78 -15.80
C ASP A 233 -17.44 -21.07 -16.95
N LYS A 234 -17.74 -19.77 -16.78
CA LYS A 234 -18.36 -18.96 -17.85
C LYS A 234 -17.44 -18.84 -19.08
N LEU A 235 -16.14 -18.66 -18.89
CA LEU A 235 -15.17 -18.61 -19.99
C LEU A 235 -15.11 -19.94 -20.76
N ASP A 236 -15.18 -21.08 -20.07
CA ASP A 236 -15.20 -22.39 -20.72
C ASP A 236 -16.46 -22.61 -21.56
N ILE A 237 -17.63 -22.24 -21.01
CA ILE A 237 -18.91 -22.27 -21.75
C ILE A 237 -18.85 -21.32 -22.96
N LEU A 238 -18.34 -20.10 -22.76
CA LEU A 238 -18.20 -19.09 -23.81
C LEU A 238 -17.31 -19.60 -24.95
N LYS A 239 -16.17 -20.21 -24.61
CA LYS A 239 -15.24 -20.80 -25.57
C LYS A 239 -15.89 -21.96 -26.33
N THR A 240 -16.59 -22.85 -25.64
CA THR A 240 -17.32 -23.96 -26.26
C THR A 240 -18.40 -23.46 -27.22
N ALA A 241 -19.17 -22.42 -26.85
CA ALA A 241 -20.20 -21.85 -27.71
C ALA A 241 -19.62 -21.24 -29.00
N TYR A 242 -18.46 -20.59 -28.90
CA TYR A 242 -17.73 -20.07 -30.06
C TYR A 242 -17.20 -21.22 -30.93
N ASP A 243 -16.53 -22.21 -30.34
CA ASP A 243 -15.91 -23.32 -31.09
C ASP A 243 -16.96 -24.22 -31.78
N THR A 244 -18.16 -24.31 -31.22
CA THR A 244 -19.30 -25.04 -31.81
C THR A 244 -20.08 -24.22 -32.84
N GLY A 245 -19.71 -22.95 -33.08
CA GLY A 245 -20.39 -22.06 -34.02
C GLY A 245 -21.74 -21.52 -33.55
N ASN A 246 -22.09 -21.74 -32.27
CA ASN A 246 -23.31 -21.23 -31.64
C ASN A 246 -23.20 -19.74 -31.25
N MET A 247 -22.03 -19.13 -31.42
CA MET A 247 -21.76 -17.73 -31.10
C MET A 247 -20.88 -17.10 -32.18
N SER A 248 -21.12 -15.82 -32.49
CA SER A 248 -20.26 -15.07 -33.40
C SER A 248 -18.92 -14.73 -32.75
N GLU A 249 -17.87 -14.56 -33.55
CA GLU A 249 -16.55 -14.11 -33.06
C GLU A 249 -16.66 -12.76 -32.35
N LEU A 250 -17.49 -11.84 -32.86
CA LEU A 250 -17.69 -10.52 -32.26
C LEU A 250 -18.27 -10.63 -30.84
N ASP A 251 -19.31 -11.46 -30.66
CA ASP A 251 -19.95 -11.66 -29.36
C ASP A 251 -19.02 -12.38 -28.37
N TYR A 252 -18.22 -13.33 -28.87
CA TYR A 252 -17.19 -14.01 -28.09
C TYR A 252 -16.14 -13.03 -27.57
N LEU A 253 -15.56 -12.22 -28.45
CA LEU A 253 -14.50 -11.27 -28.09
C LEU A 253 -15.00 -10.21 -27.10
N LYS A 254 -16.24 -9.73 -27.28
CA LYS A 254 -16.86 -8.78 -26.35
C LYS A 254 -16.96 -9.37 -24.94
N GLN A 255 -17.58 -10.54 -24.81
CA GLN A 255 -17.75 -11.18 -23.50
C GLN A 255 -16.42 -11.60 -22.88
N TYR A 256 -15.45 -12.04 -23.70
CA TYR A 256 -14.11 -12.38 -23.23
C TYR A 256 -13.39 -11.17 -22.62
N ALA A 257 -13.47 -10.00 -23.26
CA ALA A 257 -12.88 -8.77 -22.74
C ALA A 257 -13.52 -8.35 -21.40
N GLU A 258 -14.85 -8.37 -21.31
CA GLU A 258 -15.62 -8.06 -20.08
C GLU A 258 -15.27 -9.02 -18.93
N LEU A 259 -15.20 -10.34 -19.20
CA LEU A 259 -14.86 -11.34 -18.19
C LEU A 259 -13.39 -11.22 -17.74
N SER A 260 -12.47 -10.93 -18.66
CA SER A 260 -11.04 -10.77 -18.35
C SER A 260 -10.79 -9.59 -17.42
N GLU A 261 -11.50 -8.47 -17.64
CA GLU A 261 -11.45 -7.31 -16.75
C GLU A 261 -11.92 -7.64 -15.34
N GLU A 262 -13.08 -8.31 -15.25
CA GLU A 262 -13.68 -8.67 -13.97
C GLU A 262 -12.81 -9.64 -13.17
N MET A 263 -12.20 -10.63 -13.84
CA MET A 263 -11.32 -11.60 -13.20
C MET A 263 -10.07 -10.96 -12.57
N ASN A 264 -9.64 -9.81 -13.06
CA ASN A 264 -8.45 -9.14 -12.55
C ASN A 264 -8.66 -8.45 -11.19
N LYS A 265 -9.91 -8.19 -10.78
CA LYS A 265 -10.23 -7.57 -9.48
C LYS A 265 -9.68 -8.37 -8.30
N ALA A 266 -9.64 -9.71 -8.41
CA ALA A 266 -9.06 -10.58 -7.40
C ALA A 266 -7.55 -10.33 -7.19
N ASN A 267 -6.80 -10.07 -8.27
CA ASN A 267 -5.35 -9.83 -8.19
C ASN A 267 -5.05 -8.52 -7.47
N ASN A 268 -5.82 -7.46 -7.77
CA ASN A 268 -5.67 -6.16 -7.12
C ASN A 268 -5.94 -6.25 -5.61
N ALA A 269 -7.05 -6.91 -5.23
CA ALA A 269 -7.38 -7.12 -3.83
C ALA A 269 -6.34 -7.99 -3.11
N LEU A 270 -5.82 -9.04 -3.77
CA LEU A 270 -4.76 -9.88 -3.23
C LEU A 270 -3.48 -9.07 -2.96
N ALA A 271 -3.02 -8.29 -3.94
CA ALA A 271 -1.82 -7.47 -3.82
C ALA A 271 -1.93 -6.48 -2.65
N GLN A 272 -3.07 -5.79 -2.54
CA GLN A 272 -3.31 -4.82 -1.47
C GLN A 272 -3.38 -5.49 -0.09
N ALA A 273 -4.09 -6.61 0.04
CA ALA A 273 -4.21 -7.32 1.32
C ALA A 273 -2.87 -7.88 1.80
N ASP A 274 -2.05 -8.38 0.86
CA ASP A 274 -0.72 -8.90 1.17
C ASP A 274 0.26 -7.80 1.62
N LEU A 275 0.25 -6.64 0.94
CA LEU A 275 1.05 -5.48 1.37
C LEU A 275 0.60 -4.96 2.73
N LEU A 276 -0.70 -4.88 2.98
CA LEU A 276 -1.24 -4.46 4.28
C LEU A 276 -0.86 -5.46 5.39
N TYR A 277 -0.84 -6.76 5.10
CA TYR A 277 -0.37 -7.77 6.03
C TYR A 277 1.08 -7.53 6.44
N ASP A 278 1.98 -7.30 5.48
CA ASP A 278 3.39 -7.04 5.77
C ASP A 278 3.57 -5.74 6.55
N LYS A 279 2.86 -4.67 6.15
CA LYS A 279 2.85 -3.39 6.88
C LYS A 279 2.44 -3.57 8.34
N LEU A 280 1.37 -4.33 8.60
CA LEU A 280 0.89 -4.61 9.95
C LEU A 280 1.88 -5.47 10.76
N CYS A 281 2.62 -6.37 10.10
CA CYS A 281 3.68 -7.13 10.77
C CYS A 281 4.85 -6.23 11.18
N LEU A 282 5.28 -5.30 10.31
CA LEU A 282 6.32 -4.32 10.66
C LEU A 282 5.85 -3.40 11.79
N ILE A 283 4.60 -2.91 11.76
CA ILE A 283 4.05 -2.12 12.87
C ILE A 283 4.07 -2.92 14.19
N GLU A 284 3.78 -4.22 14.16
CA GLU A 284 3.88 -5.08 15.35
C GLU A 284 5.31 -5.17 15.91
N ASP A 285 6.30 -4.92 15.07
CA ASP A 285 7.71 -4.88 15.41
C ASP A 285 8.19 -3.48 15.86
N GLY A 286 7.33 -2.47 15.85
CA GLY A 286 7.63 -1.12 16.36
C GLY A 286 7.80 -0.07 15.26
N GLU A 287 7.58 -0.45 14.00
CA GLU A 287 7.99 0.39 12.86
C GLU A 287 7.00 1.49 12.49
N ASP A 288 7.36 2.74 12.80
CA ASP A 288 6.53 3.92 12.52
C ASP A 288 6.75 4.53 11.13
N ALA A 289 7.91 4.28 10.51
CA ALA A 289 8.17 4.66 9.11
C ALA A 289 7.12 4.09 8.15
N VAL A 290 6.46 2.99 8.53
CA VAL A 290 5.37 2.35 7.78
C VAL A 290 4.04 3.10 7.93
N ILE A 291 3.87 3.81 9.04
CA ILE A 291 2.68 4.59 9.37
C ILE A 291 2.73 5.97 8.68
N ASN A 292 3.93 6.58 8.61
CA ASN A 292 4.14 7.92 8.07
C ASN A 292 4.30 8.00 6.53
N ASN A 293 4.23 6.89 5.80
CA ASN A 293 4.47 6.80 4.34
C ASN A 293 3.19 6.47 3.52
N ASN A 294 2.02 6.89 3.98
CA ASN A 294 0.78 6.78 3.18
C ASN A 294 0.54 8.03 2.31
#